data_AF-A0A2V3JHF2-F1
#
_entry.id   AF-A0A2V3JHF2-F1
#
_cell.length_a   1.000
_cell.length_b   1.000
_cell.length_c   1.000
_cell.angle_alpha   90.00
_cell.angle_beta   90.00
_cell.angle_gamma   90.00
#
_symmetry.space_group_name_H-M   'P 1'
#
loop_
_entity.id
_entity.type
_entity.pdbx_description
1 polymer ?
#
loop_
_entity_poly.entity_id
_entity_poly.type
_entity_poly.pdbx_seq_one_letter_code
_entity_poly.pdbx_strand_id
1 'polypeptide(L)'
;MIQRVLNRWAEISKRYYAVIILVAVVVGAVSFVSASETEISTKYFGFFYPETNYMEEIRFIQSEFPGTQTAQILIAVDRINARSVLEPDLLEMRADLVEAVSDVAGVKSVESVLDLGGTKNEILSRPSEQRSPFVDEKLRHSLVTVKLDATEIPDSRELVETFQKTIKKVDEVRGSSVTLTGQIAWGYAWDRAIRSGFSRSLLVGFVAIFILLFLLFKSPTTPFVVLFPVLVAVLASFGLMHFIQIPLNFLTAMFGAVTLGLGVDYAIHLVHRLPRRVGAGRAVAGGNNERALNIACMKIGRNTLVTSLTTMAAFSSMALSPIRMLGEYGIMSFIAISFSALSVFLFVPSLLVLEEKIGWGVRGGRRTLDFSGLARLLGTERLISRTMERVADFSLKRSVGAVLIIGLTLLPILAGVGMIESRSEQEMWIPEGDPLMVAWRVVDEEFCDYEYSTILVRADDIRTPEMMKALAEVEASVREVPGVVALSS
;
A
#
# COMPACT_ATOMS: atom_id res chain seq x y z
N MET A 1 -19.00 29.75 -19.94
CA MET A 1 -19.58 28.42 -20.22
C MET A 1 -19.79 27.60 -18.93
N ILE A 2 -18.73 27.34 -18.15
CA ILE A 2 -18.76 26.55 -16.90
C ILE A 2 -19.85 26.98 -15.90
N GLN A 3 -19.99 28.29 -15.64
CA GLN A 3 -21.02 28.79 -14.71
C GLN A 3 -22.45 28.47 -15.15
N ARG A 4 -22.74 28.46 -16.47
CA ARG A 4 -24.07 28.09 -17.00
C ARG A 4 -24.36 26.61 -16.77
N VAL A 5 -23.35 25.74 -16.94
CA VAL A 5 -23.45 24.30 -16.68
C VAL A 5 -23.70 24.04 -15.20
N LEU A 6 -22.91 24.67 -14.31
CA LEU A 6 -23.08 24.53 -12.86
C LEU A 6 -24.45 25.03 -12.38
N ASN A 7 -24.98 26.11 -12.97
CA ASN A 7 -26.31 26.62 -12.62
C ASN A 7 -27.43 25.67 -13.06
N ARG A 8 -27.38 25.13 -14.29
CA ARG A 8 -28.33 24.10 -14.74
C ARG A 8 -28.26 22.86 -13.87
N TRP A 9 -27.06 22.42 -13.53
CA TRP A 9 -26.87 21.26 -12.66
C TRP A 9 -27.47 21.48 -11.27
N ALA A 10 -27.30 22.67 -10.69
CA ALA A 10 -27.91 23.00 -9.41
C ALA A 10 -29.46 22.91 -9.47
N GLU A 11 -30.09 23.33 -10.57
CA GLU A 11 -31.54 23.16 -10.76
C GLU A 11 -31.96 21.68 -10.87
N ILE A 12 -31.23 20.90 -11.66
CA ILE A 12 -31.46 19.45 -11.81
C ILE A 12 -31.33 18.74 -10.45
N SER A 13 -30.28 19.07 -9.70
CA SER A 13 -30.00 18.46 -8.39
C SER A 13 -31.13 18.68 -7.38
N LYS A 14 -31.80 19.84 -7.41
CA LYS A 14 -32.96 20.12 -6.55
C LYS A 14 -34.18 19.30 -6.95
N ARG A 15 -34.44 19.15 -8.25
CA ARG A 15 -35.61 18.45 -8.78
C ARG A 15 -35.50 16.93 -8.61
N TYR A 16 -34.30 16.38 -8.84
CA TYR A 16 -34.06 14.93 -8.90
C TYR A 16 -33.13 14.41 -7.79
N TYR A 17 -33.02 15.12 -6.65
CA TYR A 17 -32.10 14.78 -5.55
C TYR A 17 -32.17 13.31 -5.13
N ALA A 18 -33.38 12.73 -5.00
CA ALA A 18 -33.56 11.34 -4.57
C ALA A 18 -32.99 10.33 -5.57
N VAL A 19 -33.21 10.56 -6.87
CA VAL A 19 -32.67 9.72 -7.95
C VAL A 19 -31.15 9.83 -7.99
N ILE A 20 -30.61 11.04 -7.84
CA ILE A 20 -29.15 11.27 -7.85
C ILE A 20 -28.49 10.55 -6.66
N ILE A 21 -29.10 10.58 -5.47
CA ILE A 21 -28.58 9.89 -4.30
C ILE A 21 -28.69 8.36 -4.48
N LEU A 22 -29.79 7.87 -5.04
CA LEU A 22 -29.94 6.45 -5.36
C LEU A 22 -28.85 5.98 -6.34
N VAL A 23 -28.58 6.76 -7.39
CA VAL A 23 -27.48 6.48 -8.33
C VAL A 23 -26.14 6.45 -7.60
N ALA A 24 -25.88 7.38 -6.69
CA ALA A 24 -24.63 7.38 -5.91
C ALA A 24 -24.49 6.12 -5.05
N VAL A 25 -25.57 5.65 -4.41
CA VAL A 25 -25.58 4.41 -3.62
C VAL A 25 -25.36 3.20 -4.51
N VAL A 26 -26.04 3.12 -5.65
CA VAL A 26 -25.89 2.00 -6.60
C VAL A 26 -24.48 1.95 -7.16
N VAL A 27 -23.93 3.09 -7.59
CA VAL A 27 -22.53 3.18 -8.05
C VAL A 27 -21.58 2.73 -6.94
N GLY A 28 -21.74 3.25 -5.71
CA GLY A 28 -20.91 2.84 -4.59
C GLY A 28 -20.97 1.33 -4.30
N ALA A 29 -22.17 0.73 -4.35
CA ALA A 29 -22.35 -0.70 -4.12
C ALA A 29 -21.74 -1.57 -5.24
N VAL A 30 -22.01 -1.24 -6.50
CA VAL A 30 -21.42 -1.95 -7.65
C VAL A 30 -19.91 -1.83 -7.66
N SER A 31 -19.38 -0.62 -7.39
CA SER A 31 -17.96 -0.39 -7.34
C SER A 31 -17.29 -1.06 -6.14
N PHE A 32 -17.98 -1.24 -5.02
CA PHE A 32 -17.46 -2.01 -3.88
C PHE A 32 -17.30 -3.50 -4.22
N VAL A 33 -18.29 -4.10 -4.89
CA VAL A 33 -18.19 -5.49 -5.36
C VAL A 33 -17.03 -5.63 -6.34
N SER A 34 -16.97 -4.77 -7.35
CA SER A 34 -15.89 -4.79 -8.34
C SER A 34 -14.51 -4.54 -7.72
N ALA A 35 -14.39 -3.64 -6.75
CA ALA A 35 -13.16 -3.41 -6.00
C ALA A 35 -12.70 -4.65 -5.22
N SER A 36 -13.64 -5.43 -4.68
CA SER A 36 -13.32 -6.66 -3.94
C SER A 36 -12.78 -7.79 -4.82
N GLU A 37 -13.05 -7.73 -6.13
CA GLU A 37 -12.56 -8.66 -7.15
C GLU A 37 -11.26 -8.16 -7.82
N THR A 38 -10.68 -7.05 -7.36
CA THR A 38 -9.42 -6.57 -7.94
C THR A 38 -8.24 -7.44 -7.50
N GLU A 39 -7.43 -7.89 -8.46
CA GLU A 39 -6.22 -8.66 -8.18
C GLU A 39 -5.24 -7.84 -7.34
N ILE A 40 -4.64 -8.48 -6.33
CA ILE A 40 -3.56 -7.86 -5.54
C ILE A 40 -2.22 -8.33 -6.10
N SER A 41 -1.37 -7.39 -6.49
CA SER A 41 -0.03 -7.69 -6.95
C SER A 41 0.99 -7.40 -5.85
N THR A 42 1.64 -8.46 -5.39
CA THR A 42 2.86 -8.45 -4.56
C THR A 42 4.10 -8.84 -5.35
N LYS A 43 3.96 -9.09 -6.66
CA LYS A 43 5.05 -9.53 -7.53
C LYS A 43 5.95 -8.35 -7.86
N TYR A 44 7.18 -8.38 -7.37
CA TYR A 44 8.18 -7.32 -7.59
C TYR A 44 8.40 -7.02 -9.08
N PHE A 45 8.57 -8.05 -9.91
CA PHE A 45 8.74 -7.89 -11.35
C PHE A 45 7.50 -7.28 -12.04
N GLY A 46 6.32 -7.38 -11.43
CA GLY A 46 5.11 -6.72 -11.88
C GLY A 46 5.16 -5.19 -11.78
N PHE A 47 6.15 -4.62 -11.08
CA PHE A 47 6.33 -3.17 -10.97
C PHE A 47 6.99 -2.54 -12.20
N PHE A 48 7.51 -3.35 -13.12
CA PHE A 48 8.11 -2.92 -14.37
C PHE A 48 7.19 -3.20 -15.56
N TYR A 49 7.36 -2.43 -16.63
CA TYR A 49 6.61 -2.66 -17.86
C TYR A 49 7.08 -3.96 -18.52
N PRO A 50 6.14 -4.82 -18.96
CA PRO A 50 6.48 -6.10 -19.56
C PRO A 50 7.30 -5.93 -20.85
N GLU A 51 7.12 -4.85 -21.61
CA GLU A 51 7.81 -4.62 -22.90
C GLU A 51 9.28 -4.21 -22.76
N THR A 52 9.83 -4.16 -21.54
CA THR A 52 11.25 -3.83 -21.35
C THR A 52 12.13 -5.05 -21.65
N ASN A 53 13.27 -4.84 -22.31
CA ASN A 53 14.22 -5.93 -22.64
C ASN A 53 14.56 -6.80 -21.41
N TYR A 54 14.77 -6.16 -20.26
CA TYR A 54 15.04 -6.83 -18.99
C TYR A 54 13.90 -7.79 -18.58
N MET A 55 12.66 -7.39 -18.76
CA MET A 55 11.49 -8.22 -18.44
C MET A 55 11.23 -9.32 -19.48
N GLU A 56 11.65 -9.13 -20.73
CA GLU A 56 11.66 -10.20 -21.73
C GLU A 56 12.69 -11.28 -21.38
N GLU A 57 13.91 -10.88 -20.98
CA GLU A 57 14.96 -11.78 -20.55
C GLU A 57 14.56 -12.58 -19.30
N ILE A 58 14.01 -11.92 -18.28
CA ILE A 58 13.50 -12.60 -17.07
C ILE A 58 12.41 -13.60 -17.43
N ARG A 59 11.45 -13.23 -18.28
CA ARG A 59 10.37 -14.14 -18.69
C ARG A 59 10.88 -15.34 -19.47
N PHE A 60 11.88 -15.13 -20.33
CA PHE A 60 12.55 -16.22 -21.03
C PHE A 60 13.25 -17.18 -20.07
N ILE A 61 13.98 -16.65 -19.07
CA ILE A 61 14.60 -17.48 -18.04
C ILE A 61 13.53 -18.29 -17.31
N GLN A 62 12.44 -17.66 -16.89
CA GLN A 62 11.35 -18.33 -16.18
C GLN A 62 10.61 -19.38 -17.03
N SER A 63 10.53 -19.20 -18.36
CA SER A 63 9.85 -20.16 -19.25
C SER A 63 10.71 -21.35 -19.63
N GLU A 64 11.99 -21.13 -19.92
CA GLU A 64 12.92 -22.18 -20.35
C GLU A 64 13.57 -22.90 -19.17
N PHE A 65 13.77 -22.18 -18.06
CA PHE A 65 14.31 -22.69 -16.81
C PHE A 65 13.28 -22.49 -15.69
N PRO A 66 12.15 -23.21 -15.72
CA PRO A 66 11.15 -23.11 -14.68
C PRO A 66 11.78 -23.51 -13.34
N GLY A 67 12.07 -22.49 -12.53
CA GLY A 67 12.60 -22.67 -11.19
C GLY A 67 11.61 -23.43 -10.32
N THR A 68 12.11 -24.23 -9.40
CA THR A 68 11.27 -24.82 -8.36
C THR A 68 11.01 -23.73 -7.31
N GLN A 69 9.75 -23.36 -7.08
CA GLN A 69 9.45 -22.49 -5.95
C GLN A 69 9.74 -23.24 -4.66
N THR A 70 10.37 -22.55 -3.71
CA THR A 70 10.71 -23.13 -2.41
C THR A 70 9.95 -22.41 -1.30
N ALA A 71 9.34 -23.19 -0.42
CA ALA A 71 8.98 -22.75 0.91
C ALA A 71 10.10 -23.18 1.87
N GLN A 72 10.38 -22.38 2.88
CA GLN A 72 11.38 -22.70 3.89
C GLN A 72 10.74 -22.73 5.26
N ILE A 73 11.16 -23.65 6.11
CA ILE A 73 10.72 -23.72 7.51
C ILE A 73 11.96 -23.63 8.38
N LEU A 74 12.00 -22.59 9.22
CA LEU A 74 13.06 -22.35 10.18
C LEU A 74 12.71 -22.98 11.51
N ILE A 75 13.58 -23.85 12.00
CA ILE A 75 13.55 -24.40 13.35
C ILE A 75 14.64 -23.69 14.15
N ALA A 76 14.25 -22.94 15.17
CA ALA A 76 15.18 -22.21 16.04
C ALA A 76 15.08 -22.72 17.48
N VAL A 77 16.20 -22.75 18.20
CA VAL A 77 16.24 -23.07 19.63
C VAL A 77 16.64 -21.87 20.49
N ASP A 78 15.97 -21.73 21.63
CA ASP A 78 16.26 -20.73 22.65
C ASP A 78 17.53 -21.10 23.43
N ARG A 79 18.38 -20.09 23.69
CA ARG A 79 19.65 -20.21 24.41
C ARG A 79 19.52 -20.86 25.79
N ILE A 80 18.34 -20.80 26.39
CA ILE A 80 18.11 -21.21 27.79
C ILE A 80 17.69 -22.70 27.88
N ASN A 81 16.91 -23.20 26.93
CA ASN A 81 16.15 -24.44 27.09
C ASN A 81 16.62 -25.59 26.19
N ALA A 82 17.19 -25.31 25.01
CA ALA A 82 17.73 -26.31 24.09
C ALA A 82 19.15 -25.93 23.65
N ARG A 83 20.08 -26.91 23.70
CA ARG A 83 21.50 -26.66 23.43
C ARG A 83 21.85 -26.68 21.94
N SER A 84 21.09 -27.42 21.13
CA SER A 84 21.35 -27.62 19.71
C SER A 84 20.11 -28.09 18.96
N VAL A 85 19.97 -27.70 17.69
CA VAL A 85 18.94 -28.23 16.77
C VAL A 85 19.17 -29.68 16.32
N LEU A 86 20.25 -30.31 16.79
CA LEU A 86 20.62 -31.70 16.51
C LEU A 86 20.40 -32.63 17.72
N GLU A 87 19.72 -32.16 18.77
CA GLU A 87 19.34 -33.05 19.86
C GLU A 87 18.29 -34.09 19.41
N PRO A 88 18.25 -35.29 20.01
CA PRO A 88 17.42 -36.40 19.52
C PRO A 88 15.92 -36.09 19.47
N ASP A 89 15.41 -35.37 20.46
CA ASP A 89 14.02 -34.90 20.53
C ASP A 89 13.67 -33.93 19.40
N LEU A 90 14.59 -33.04 19.04
CA LEU A 90 14.44 -32.12 17.91
C LEU A 90 14.58 -32.81 16.55
N LEU A 91 15.40 -33.88 16.47
CA LEU A 91 15.50 -34.71 15.28
C LEU A 91 14.21 -35.51 15.03
N GLU A 92 13.60 -36.05 16.08
CA GLU A 92 12.31 -36.75 16.03
C GLU A 92 11.18 -35.79 15.63
N MET A 93 11.07 -34.63 16.29
CA MET A 93 10.10 -33.59 15.91
C MET A 93 10.29 -33.12 14.45
N ARG A 94 11.54 -33.01 13.99
CA ARG A 94 11.82 -32.67 12.57
C ARG A 94 11.34 -33.77 11.64
N ALA A 95 11.49 -35.06 11.99
CA ALA A 95 11.00 -36.16 11.18
C ALA A 95 9.47 -36.11 11.03
N ASP A 96 8.76 -35.89 12.14
CA ASP A 96 7.30 -35.71 12.15
C ASP A 96 6.89 -34.50 11.29
N LEU A 97 7.64 -33.40 11.37
CA LEU A 97 7.41 -32.21 10.54
C LEU A 97 7.61 -32.49 9.05
N VAL A 98 8.70 -33.18 8.69
CA VAL A 98 8.99 -33.52 7.29
C VAL A 98 7.90 -34.42 6.72
N GLU A 99 7.43 -35.41 7.48
CA GLU A 99 6.31 -36.28 7.08
C GLU A 99 5.02 -35.47 6.90
N ALA A 100 4.63 -34.69 7.92
CA ALA A 100 3.40 -33.90 7.88
C ALA A 100 3.38 -32.85 6.76
N VAL A 101 4.54 -32.28 6.42
CA VAL A 101 4.70 -31.32 5.33
C VAL A 101 4.71 -32.00 3.95
N SER A 102 5.29 -33.19 3.85
CA SER A 102 5.32 -33.95 2.59
C SER A 102 3.92 -34.33 2.10
N ASP A 103 2.97 -34.47 3.02
CA ASP A 103 1.55 -34.75 2.72
C ASP A 103 0.75 -33.52 2.24
N VAL A 104 1.34 -32.32 2.26
CA VAL A 104 0.65 -31.10 1.80
C VAL A 104 0.58 -31.10 0.26
N ALA A 105 -0.62 -30.85 -0.28
CA ALA A 105 -0.84 -30.78 -1.73
C ALA A 105 0.09 -29.75 -2.39
N GLY A 106 0.69 -30.12 -3.53
CA GLY A 106 1.66 -29.31 -4.26
C GLY A 106 3.10 -29.41 -3.77
N VAL A 107 3.37 -30.14 -2.68
CA VAL A 107 4.75 -30.47 -2.26
C VAL A 107 5.32 -31.58 -3.12
N LYS A 108 6.47 -31.32 -3.75
CA LYS A 108 7.18 -32.28 -4.61
C LYS A 108 8.25 -33.04 -3.83
N SER A 109 9.01 -32.35 -2.99
CA SER A 109 10.01 -32.95 -2.12
C SER A 109 10.31 -32.03 -0.94
N VAL A 110 10.77 -32.62 0.15
CA VAL A 110 11.23 -31.90 1.34
C VAL A 110 12.69 -32.29 1.56
N GLU A 111 13.56 -31.29 1.66
CA GLU A 111 14.99 -31.44 1.92
C GLU A 111 15.27 -30.95 3.34
N SER A 112 16.01 -31.74 4.11
CA SER A 112 16.32 -31.40 5.50
C SER A 112 17.66 -32.00 5.92
N VAL A 113 18.15 -31.60 7.11
CA VAL A 113 19.38 -32.19 7.67
C VAL A 113 19.28 -33.72 7.87
N LEU A 114 18.07 -34.29 7.93
CA LEU A 114 17.87 -35.74 8.05
C LEU A 114 18.40 -36.50 6.82
N ASP A 115 18.55 -35.83 5.68
CA ASP A 115 19.14 -36.41 4.47
C ASP A 115 20.64 -36.71 4.63
N LEU A 116 21.30 -36.09 5.61
CA LEU A 116 22.72 -36.26 5.91
C LEU A 116 23.01 -37.39 6.91
N GLY A 117 22.02 -37.74 7.73
CA GLY A 117 22.09 -38.76 8.79
C GLY A 117 20.97 -38.62 9.82
N GLY A 118 20.65 -39.71 10.52
CA GLY A 118 19.58 -39.75 11.53
C GLY A 118 20.04 -39.34 12.93
N THR A 119 21.36 -39.22 13.15
CA THR A 119 21.93 -38.88 14.46
C THR A 119 22.87 -37.69 14.37
N LYS A 120 23.03 -36.97 15.48
CA LYS A 120 23.95 -35.83 15.62
C LYS A 120 25.38 -36.15 15.14
N ASN A 121 25.89 -37.34 15.47
CA ASN A 121 27.25 -37.74 15.13
C ASN A 121 27.41 -38.02 13.62
N GLU A 122 26.42 -38.65 13.00
CA GLU A 122 26.42 -38.87 11.54
C GLU A 122 26.37 -37.54 10.79
N ILE A 123 25.50 -36.63 11.20
CA ILE A 123 25.38 -35.30 10.61
C ILE A 123 26.71 -34.56 10.75
N LEU A 124 27.26 -34.43 11.97
CA LEU A 124 28.52 -33.69 12.22
C LEU A 124 29.75 -34.30 11.52
N SER A 125 29.70 -35.57 11.10
CA SER A 125 30.77 -36.20 10.32
C SER A 125 30.84 -35.69 8.87
N ARG A 126 29.77 -35.06 8.36
CA ARG A 126 29.71 -34.51 7.00
C ARG A 126 30.50 -33.19 6.88
N PRO A 127 31.09 -32.91 5.71
CA PRO A 127 31.72 -31.62 5.43
C PRO A 127 30.78 -30.44 5.74
N SER A 128 31.33 -29.31 6.17
CA SER A 128 30.54 -28.09 6.48
C SER A 128 29.72 -27.63 5.28
N GLU A 129 30.27 -27.71 4.07
CA GLU A 129 29.59 -27.35 2.80
C GLU A 129 28.31 -28.15 2.55
N GLN A 130 28.23 -29.40 3.01
CA GLN A 130 27.02 -30.22 2.89
C GLN A 130 26.00 -29.91 3.99
N ARG A 131 26.44 -29.34 5.11
CA ARG A 131 25.60 -29.06 6.29
C ARG A 131 25.03 -27.64 6.30
N SER A 132 25.79 -26.66 5.79
CA SER A 132 25.43 -25.24 5.80
C SER A 132 24.06 -24.94 5.16
N PRO A 133 23.55 -25.69 4.16
CA PRO A 133 22.20 -25.42 3.65
C PRO A 133 21.09 -25.75 4.67
N PHE A 134 21.37 -26.55 5.70
CA PHE A 134 20.36 -27.12 6.61
C PHE A 134 20.55 -26.73 8.07
N VAL A 135 21.76 -26.38 8.50
CA VAL A 135 22.08 -26.03 9.89
C VAL A 135 23.17 -24.96 9.95
N ASP A 136 22.97 -23.96 10.80
CA ASP A 136 23.95 -22.90 11.05
C ASP A 136 25.20 -23.40 11.79
N GLU A 137 26.31 -22.66 11.71
CA GLU A 137 27.56 -23.05 12.38
C GLU A 137 27.41 -23.20 13.91
N LYS A 138 26.52 -22.41 14.51
CA LYS A 138 26.26 -22.40 15.96
C LYS A 138 25.32 -23.53 16.40
N LEU A 139 24.78 -24.32 15.46
CA LEU A 139 23.79 -25.38 15.68
C LEU A 139 22.53 -24.90 16.43
N ARG A 140 22.13 -23.64 16.23
CA ARG A 140 20.94 -23.01 16.84
C ARG A 140 19.77 -22.89 15.89
N HIS A 141 20.03 -22.93 14.60
CA HIS A 141 19.04 -22.79 13.56
C HIS A 141 19.16 -23.95 12.60
N SER A 142 18.02 -24.47 12.17
CA SER A 142 17.95 -25.47 11.13
C SER A 142 16.90 -25.09 10.11
N LEU A 143 17.23 -25.25 8.85
CA LEU A 143 16.39 -24.92 7.71
C LEU A 143 15.89 -26.21 7.06
N VAL A 144 14.57 -26.30 6.87
CA VAL A 144 13.92 -27.32 6.05
C VAL A 144 13.44 -26.66 4.77
N THR A 145 13.87 -27.16 3.62
CA THR A 145 13.53 -26.60 2.31
C THR A 145 12.50 -27.47 1.64
N VAL A 146 11.34 -26.90 1.33
CA VAL A 146 10.21 -27.60 0.71
C VAL A 146 10.10 -27.15 -0.73
N LYS A 147 10.32 -28.07 -1.66
CA LYS A 147 10.19 -27.84 -3.10
C LYS A 147 8.74 -28.05 -3.51
N LEU A 148 8.15 -27.03 -4.13
CA LEU A 148 6.77 -27.01 -4.56
C LEU A 148 6.68 -27.17 -6.08
N ASP A 149 5.66 -27.88 -6.55
CA ASP A 149 5.35 -27.95 -7.97
C ASP A 149 4.63 -26.66 -8.40
N ALA A 150 5.31 -25.84 -9.22
CA ALA A 150 4.82 -24.57 -9.74
C ALA A 150 3.47 -24.66 -10.47
N THR A 151 3.07 -25.85 -10.94
CA THR A 151 1.82 -26.07 -11.70
C THR A 151 0.62 -26.42 -10.83
N GLU A 152 0.84 -26.90 -9.60
CA GLU A 152 -0.22 -27.31 -8.66
C GLU A 152 -0.33 -26.39 -7.43
N ILE A 153 0.44 -25.30 -7.38
CA ILE A 153 0.42 -24.38 -6.23
C ILE A 153 -0.99 -23.77 -6.09
N PRO A 154 -1.66 -23.98 -4.94
CA PRO A 154 -2.87 -23.23 -4.58
C PRO A 154 -2.58 -21.72 -4.54
N ASP A 155 -3.59 -20.89 -4.27
CA ASP A 155 -3.32 -19.51 -3.89
C ASP A 155 -2.25 -19.50 -2.77
N SER A 156 -1.19 -18.72 -2.95
CA SER A 156 -0.09 -18.53 -1.99
C SER A 156 -0.58 -18.40 -0.54
N ARG A 157 -1.75 -17.79 -0.34
CA ARG A 157 -2.41 -17.67 0.96
C ARG A 157 -2.89 -19.01 1.50
N GLU A 158 -3.63 -19.78 0.71
CA GLU A 158 -4.14 -21.09 1.13
C GLU A 158 -2.99 -22.04 1.46
N LEU A 159 -1.92 -21.99 0.66
CA LEU A 159 -0.72 -22.75 0.89
C LEU A 159 -0.07 -22.37 2.22
N VAL A 160 0.20 -21.08 2.46
CA VAL A 160 0.82 -20.61 3.71
C VAL A 160 -0.07 -20.92 4.93
N GLU A 161 -1.38 -20.73 4.83
CA GLU A 161 -2.30 -21.08 5.91
C GLU A 161 -2.31 -22.58 6.20
N THR A 162 -2.14 -23.43 5.18
CA THR A 162 -2.01 -24.88 5.33
C THR A 162 -0.70 -25.25 5.99
N PHE A 163 0.44 -24.72 5.52
CA PHE A 163 1.74 -24.91 6.18
C PHE A 163 1.72 -24.48 7.64
N GLN A 164 1.15 -23.31 7.95
CA GLN A 164 1.04 -22.82 9.33
C GLN A 164 0.17 -23.74 10.20
N LYS A 165 -0.91 -24.31 9.65
CA LYS A 165 -1.73 -25.30 10.36
C LYS A 165 -0.99 -26.61 10.57
N THR A 166 -0.25 -27.09 9.57
CA THR A 166 0.56 -28.32 9.64
C THR A 166 1.67 -28.18 10.66
N ILE A 167 2.44 -27.08 10.62
CA ILE A 167 3.49 -26.77 11.60
C ILE A 167 2.92 -26.75 13.02
N LYS A 168 1.74 -26.16 13.24
CA LYS A 168 1.08 -26.13 14.56
C LYS A 168 0.60 -27.49 15.08
N LYS A 169 0.50 -28.52 14.23
CA LYS A 169 0.14 -29.88 14.67
C LYS A 169 1.33 -30.65 15.22
N VAL A 170 2.55 -30.24 14.85
CA VAL A 170 3.78 -30.84 15.35
C VAL A 170 4.02 -30.28 16.76
N ASP A 171 4.39 -31.17 17.69
CA ASP A 171 4.58 -30.78 19.10
C ASP A 171 5.91 -30.01 19.26
N GLU A 172 5.83 -28.73 19.61
CA GLU A 172 7.03 -27.92 19.84
C GLU A 172 7.75 -28.41 21.11
N VAL A 173 8.95 -28.94 20.93
CA VAL A 173 9.83 -29.34 22.03
C VAL A 173 10.22 -28.09 22.83
N ARG A 174 10.28 -28.20 24.17
CA ARG A 174 10.57 -27.08 25.08
C ARG A 174 11.80 -26.29 24.63
N GLY A 175 11.58 -25.01 24.33
CA GLY A 175 12.66 -24.11 23.92
C GLY A 175 12.96 -24.13 22.43
N SER A 176 12.10 -24.73 21.61
CA SER A 176 12.16 -24.61 20.15
C SER A 176 11.01 -23.76 19.63
N SER A 177 11.19 -23.19 18.44
CA SER A 177 10.15 -22.51 17.68
C SER A 177 10.26 -22.93 16.22
N VAL A 178 9.14 -23.25 15.60
CA VAL A 178 9.08 -23.64 14.18
C VAL A 178 8.30 -22.58 13.41
N THR A 179 8.96 -21.89 12.50
CA THR A 179 8.38 -20.75 11.78
C THR A 179 8.53 -20.92 10.28
N LEU A 180 7.44 -20.76 9.54
CA LEU A 180 7.48 -20.69 8.07
C LEU A 180 8.18 -19.41 7.63
N THR A 181 9.09 -19.51 6.67
CA THR A 181 9.88 -18.42 6.11
C THR A 181 10.09 -18.64 4.61
N GLY A 182 11.00 -17.91 3.99
CA GLY A 182 11.26 -17.96 2.56
C GLY A 182 10.37 -17.00 1.77
N GLN A 183 10.55 -16.99 0.45
CA GLN A 183 9.89 -16.04 -0.46
C GLN A 183 8.35 -16.13 -0.41
N ILE A 184 7.80 -17.34 -0.23
CA ILE A 184 6.34 -17.54 -0.18
C ILE A 184 5.74 -16.94 1.10
N ALA A 185 6.39 -17.16 2.24
CA ALA A 185 5.97 -16.57 3.52
C ALA A 185 6.07 -15.04 3.49
N TRP A 186 7.15 -14.53 2.90
CA TRP A 186 7.37 -13.11 2.73
C TRP A 186 6.30 -12.45 1.83
N GLY A 187 6.02 -13.05 0.66
CA GLY A 187 4.98 -12.56 -0.25
C GLY A 187 3.59 -12.54 0.39
N TYR A 188 3.27 -13.54 1.21
CA TYR A 188 2.04 -13.59 1.99
C TYR A 188 1.99 -12.55 3.12
N ALA A 189 3.09 -12.35 3.84
CA ALA A 189 3.20 -11.28 4.85
C ALA A 189 2.99 -9.90 4.22
N TRP A 190 3.53 -9.69 3.01
CA TRP A 190 3.35 -8.46 2.25
C TRP A 190 1.90 -8.26 1.79
N ASP A 191 1.24 -9.27 1.20
CA ASP A 191 -0.18 -9.21 0.83
C ASP A 191 -1.04 -8.84 2.04
N ARG A 192 -0.82 -9.54 3.16
CA ARG A 192 -1.53 -9.28 4.42
C ARG A 192 -1.27 -7.86 4.92
N ALA A 193 -0.04 -7.37 4.88
CA ALA A 193 0.33 -6.02 5.28
C ALA A 193 -0.37 -4.97 4.41
N ILE A 194 -0.42 -5.16 3.09
CA ILE A 194 -1.14 -4.28 2.16
C ILE A 194 -2.63 -4.27 2.48
N ARG A 195 -3.30 -5.43 2.52
CA ARG A 195 -4.76 -5.52 2.75
C ARG A 195 -5.17 -4.94 4.11
N SER A 196 -4.48 -5.36 5.16
CA SER A 196 -4.81 -4.95 6.52
C SER A 196 -4.37 -3.51 6.80
N GLY A 197 -3.24 -3.06 6.25
CA GLY A 197 -2.76 -1.68 6.36
C GLY A 197 -3.68 -0.71 5.62
N PHE A 198 -4.09 -1.07 4.41
CA PHE A 198 -5.03 -0.29 3.58
C PHE A 198 -6.38 -0.11 4.27
N SER A 199 -7.04 -1.21 4.65
CA SER A 199 -8.36 -1.16 5.28
C SER A 199 -8.33 -0.41 6.62
N ARG A 200 -7.30 -0.64 7.45
CA ARG A 200 -7.10 0.11 8.70
C ARG A 200 -6.87 1.59 8.45
N SER A 201 -6.01 1.97 7.52
CA SER A 201 -5.71 3.36 7.22
C SER A 201 -6.93 4.11 6.69
N LEU A 202 -7.70 3.49 5.79
CA LEU A 202 -8.93 4.08 5.26
C LEU A 202 -9.98 4.25 6.36
N LEU A 203 -10.17 3.26 7.23
CA LEU A 203 -11.11 3.31 8.35
C LEU A 203 -10.71 4.38 9.37
N VAL A 204 -9.45 4.38 9.81
CA VAL A 204 -8.91 5.36 10.77
C VAL A 204 -9.01 6.77 10.20
N GLY A 205 -8.61 6.97 8.94
CA GLY A 205 -8.71 8.25 8.25
C GLY A 205 -10.16 8.73 8.13
N PHE A 206 -11.08 7.85 7.74
CA PHE A 206 -12.50 8.15 7.66
C PHE A 206 -13.07 8.57 9.03
N VAL A 207 -12.81 7.79 10.09
CA VAL A 207 -13.30 8.07 11.44
C VAL A 207 -12.69 9.37 11.98
N ALA A 208 -11.39 9.59 11.79
CA ALA A 208 -10.71 10.81 12.21
C ALA A 208 -11.31 12.05 11.53
N ILE A 209 -11.54 11.99 10.21
CA ILE A 209 -12.16 13.08 9.46
C ILE A 209 -13.63 13.26 9.86
N PHE A 210 -14.37 12.18 10.08
CA PHE A 210 -15.73 12.25 10.57
C PHE A 210 -15.81 12.98 11.91
N ILE A 211 -14.96 12.61 12.88
CA ILE A 211 -14.86 13.26 14.19
C ILE A 211 -14.46 14.73 14.00
N LEU A 212 -13.46 15.03 13.18
CA LEU A 212 -13.01 16.39 12.92
C LEU A 212 -14.15 17.25 12.35
N LEU A 213 -14.87 16.76 11.34
CA LEU A 213 -16.01 17.45 10.74
C LEU A 213 -17.17 17.59 11.73
N PHE A 214 -17.42 16.56 12.54
CA PHE A 214 -18.47 16.57 13.55
C PHE A 214 -18.19 17.66 14.58
N LEU A 215 -16.95 17.73 15.08
CA LEU A 215 -16.49 18.79 15.95
C LEU A 215 -16.63 20.13 15.23
N LEU A 216 -16.04 20.29 14.04
CA LEU A 216 -15.97 21.56 13.31
C LEU A 216 -17.35 22.14 12.99
N PHE A 217 -18.35 21.32 12.66
CA PHE A 217 -19.68 21.78 12.26
C PHE A 217 -20.75 21.58 13.33
N LYS A 218 -20.43 20.93 14.46
CA LYS A 218 -21.35 20.57 15.56
C LYS A 218 -22.69 20.01 15.07
N SER A 219 -22.66 19.26 13.98
CA SER A 219 -23.84 18.76 13.28
C SER A 219 -23.54 17.34 12.83
N PRO A 220 -24.27 16.31 13.31
CA PRO A 220 -24.01 14.92 12.91
C PRO A 220 -24.21 14.70 11.41
N THR A 221 -25.06 15.49 10.76
CA THR A 221 -25.37 15.40 9.33
C THR A 221 -24.32 15.98 8.40
N THR A 222 -23.57 17.00 8.83
CA THR A 222 -22.63 17.70 7.93
C THR A 222 -21.44 16.82 7.54
N PRO A 223 -20.86 16.02 8.46
CA PRO A 223 -19.90 14.98 8.10
C PRO A 223 -20.43 14.04 7.03
N PHE A 224 -21.67 13.56 7.11
CA PHE A 224 -22.25 12.68 6.08
C PHE A 224 -22.39 13.37 4.73
N VAL A 225 -22.85 14.62 4.69
CA VAL A 225 -22.98 15.41 3.45
C VAL A 225 -21.63 15.60 2.76
N VAL A 226 -20.54 15.68 3.54
CA VAL A 226 -19.16 15.88 3.05
C VAL A 226 -18.51 14.55 2.66
N LEU A 227 -18.59 13.53 3.53
CA LEU A 227 -17.88 12.26 3.37
C LEU A 227 -18.55 11.31 2.38
N PHE A 228 -19.88 11.27 2.32
CA PHE A 228 -20.58 10.31 1.48
C PHE A 228 -20.21 10.44 -0.01
N PRO A 229 -20.22 11.64 -0.63
CA PRO A 229 -19.79 11.81 -2.03
C PRO A 229 -18.35 11.33 -2.27
N VAL A 230 -17.46 11.66 -1.35
CA VAL A 230 -16.03 11.31 -1.42
C VAL A 230 -15.84 9.81 -1.30
N LEU A 231 -16.58 9.15 -0.40
CA LEU A 231 -16.55 7.69 -0.27
C LEU A 231 -17.03 7.00 -1.56
N VAL A 232 -18.11 7.50 -2.17
CA VAL A 232 -18.58 6.99 -3.46
C VAL A 232 -17.53 7.19 -4.55
N ALA A 233 -16.83 8.32 -4.57
CA ALA A 233 -15.73 8.55 -5.51
C ALA A 233 -14.57 7.58 -5.32
N VAL A 234 -14.13 7.38 -4.07
CA VAL A 234 -13.05 6.44 -3.73
C VAL A 234 -13.43 5.02 -4.14
N LEU A 235 -14.65 4.58 -3.79
CA LEU A 235 -15.17 3.27 -4.19
C LEU A 235 -15.23 3.15 -5.71
N ALA A 236 -15.76 4.17 -6.41
CA ALA A 236 -15.81 4.18 -7.86
C ALA A 236 -14.43 4.08 -8.52
N SER A 237 -13.40 4.70 -7.93
CA SER A 237 -12.02 4.58 -8.41
C SER A 237 -11.49 3.16 -8.24
N PHE A 238 -11.65 2.54 -7.07
CA PHE A 238 -11.25 1.16 -6.85
C PHE A 238 -12.07 0.17 -7.70
N GLY A 239 -13.37 0.42 -7.90
CA GLY A 239 -14.19 -0.39 -8.80
C GLY A 239 -13.74 -0.26 -10.26
N LEU A 240 -13.38 0.94 -10.71
CA LEU A 240 -12.84 1.13 -12.06
C LEU A 240 -11.51 0.41 -12.25
N MET A 241 -10.69 0.34 -11.20
CA MET A 241 -9.37 -0.32 -11.17
C MET A 241 -9.45 -1.78 -11.67
N HIS A 242 -10.48 -2.52 -11.24
CA HIS A 242 -10.76 -3.87 -11.72
C HIS A 242 -10.99 -3.92 -13.24
N PHE A 243 -11.82 -3.02 -13.79
CA PHE A 243 -12.14 -3.02 -15.22
C PHE A 243 -10.96 -2.64 -16.11
N ILE A 244 -10.09 -1.74 -15.64
CA ILE A 244 -8.87 -1.34 -16.37
C ILE A 244 -7.68 -2.26 -16.08
N GLN A 245 -7.88 -3.34 -15.31
CA GLN A 245 -6.88 -4.37 -15.03
C GLN A 245 -5.58 -3.83 -14.40
N ILE A 246 -5.70 -2.76 -13.59
CA ILE A 246 -4.60 -2.28 -12.76
C ILE A 246 -4.67 -3.05 -11.44
N PRO A 247 -3.61 -3.77 -11.02
CA PRO A 247 -3.65 -4.50 -9.77
C PRO A 247 -3.58 -3.55 -8.56
N LEU A 248 -4.18 -3.98 -7.45
CA LEU A 248 -3.96 -3.35 -6.16
C LEU A 248 -2.56 -3.75 -5.67
N ASN A 249 -1.66 -2.79 -5.52
CA ASN A 249 -0.34 -2.96 -4.92
C ASN A 249 -0.20 -1.99 -3.74
N PHE A 250 0.92 -1.99 -3.03
CA PHE A 250 1.09 -1.12 -1.86
C PHE A 250 0.93 0.37 -2.23
N LEU A 251 1.38 0.78 -3.42
CA LEU A 251 1.37 2.18 -3.85
C LEU A 251 -0.03 2.60 -4.30
N THR A 252 -0.71 1.77 -5.12
CA THR A 252 -2.10 2.03 -5.49
C THR A 252 -3.04 1.90 -4.29
N ALA A 253 -2.72 1.11 -3.27
CA ALA A 253 -3.48 1.14 -2.01
C ALA A 253 -3.42 2.52 -1.32
N MET A 254 -2.31 3.26 -1.42
CA MET A 254 -2.17 4.57 -0.77
C MET A 254 -3.04 5.67 -1.39
N PHE A 255 -3.42 5.59 -2.69
CA PHE A 255 -4.20 6.66 -3.32
C PHE A 255 -5.57 6.82 -2.67
N GLY A 256 -6.16 5.75 -2.12
CA GLY A 256 -7.48 5.80 -1.48
C GLY A 256 -7.52 6.76 -0.29
N ALA A 257 -6.52 6.67 0.60
CA ALA A 257 -6.40 7.56 1.76
C ALA A 257 -6.11 9.02 1.34
N VAL A 258 -5.24 9.22 0.35
CA VAL A 258 -4.92 10.55 -0.22
C VAL A 258 -6.16 11.19 -0.83
N THR A 259 -6.92 10.42 -1.62
CA THR A 259 -8.15 10.88 -2.29
C THR A 259 -9.23 11.24 -1.28
N LEU A 260 -9.34 10.48 -0.18
CA LEU A 260 -10.29 10.77 0.88
C LEU A 260 -10.01 12.15 1.50
N GLY A 261 -8.74 12.48 1.77
CA GLY A 261 -8.34 13.80 2.27
C GLY A 261 -8.65 14.92 1.27
N LEU A 262 -8.16 14.81 0.03
CA LEU A 262 -8.36 15.81 -1.02
C LEU A 262 -9.83 16.04 -1.36
N GLY A 263 -10.63 14.97 -1.39
CA GLY A 263 -12.05 15.05 -1.70
C GLY A 263 -12.87 15.75 -0.63
N VAL A 264 -12.51 15.53 0.63
CA VAL A 264 -13.14 16.20 1.76
C VAL A 264 -12.91 17.70 1.68
N ASP A 265 -11.72 18.18 1.29
CA ASP A 265 -11.44 19.61 1.12
C ASP A 265 -12.35 20.25 0.07
N TYR A 266 -12.54 19.59 -1.08
CA TYR A 266 -13.45 20.06 -2.12
C TYR A 266 -14.89 20.20 -1.60
N ALA A 267 -15.36 19.20 -0.85
CA ALA A 267 -16.69 19.19 -0.26
C ALA A 267 -16.84 20.25 0.84
N ILE A 268 -15.83 20.45 1.71
CA ILE A 268 -15.83 21.48 2.75
C ILE A 268 -15.92 22.86 2.13
N HIS A 269 -15.13 23.16 1.09
CA HIS A 269 -15.19 24.47 0.42
C HIS A 269 -16.58 24.77 -0.13
N LEU A 270 -17.26 23.75 -0.67
CA LEU A 270 -18.64 23.86 -1.16
C LEU A 270 -19.64 24.07 -0.02
N VAL A 271 -19.55 23.24 1.02
CA VAL A 271 -20.44 23.23 2.20
C VAL A 271 -20.30 24.50 3.04
N HIS A 272 -19.10 25.02 3.22
CA HIS A 272 -18.82 26.16 4.10
C HIS A 272 -19.35 27.49 3.55
N ARG A 273 -19.31 27.66 2.23
CA ARG A 273 -19.69 28.92 1.57
C ARG A 273 -21.14 28.93 1.10
N LEU A 274 -21.87 27.84 1.32
CA LEU A 274 -23.33 27.88 1.38
C LEU A 274 -23.77 28.74 2.58
N PRO A 275 -24.61 29.77 2.39
CA PRO A 275 -25.02 30.65 3.47
C PRO A 275 -25.54 29.88 4.68
N ARG A 276 -25.08 30.24 5.88
CA ARG A 276 -25.60 29.71 7.13
C ARG A 276 -27.10 29.94 7.15
N ARG A 277 -27.87 28.86 7.32
CA ARG A 277 -29.32 28.91 7.51
C ARG A 277 -29.62 29.78 8.73
N VAL A 278 -29.96 31.05 8.52
CA VAL A 278 -30.51 31.91 9.58
C VAL A 278 -31.96 31.47 9.77
N GLY A 279 -32.30 31.09 10.99
CA GLY A 279 -33.61 30.56 11.35
C GLY A 279 -34.75 31.46 10.87
N ALA A 280 -35.65 30.88 10.09
CA ALA A 280 -37.07 31.20 9.99
C ALA A 280 -37.61 30.47 8.75
N GLY A 281 -38.22 29.29 8.94
CA GLY A 281 -39.30 28.73 8.10
C GLY A 281 -39.27 28.80 6.57
N ARG A 282 -38.14 29.11 5.93
CA ARG A 282 -38.03 29.27 4.49
C ARG A 282 -37.36 28.04 3.93
N ALA A 283 -38.20 27.09 3.54
CA ALA A 283 -37.82 25.98 2.68
C ALA A 283 -37.00 26.49 1.49
N VAL A 284 -36.11 25.66 0.96
CA VAL A 284 -35.44 25.81 -0.34
C VAL A 284 -36.46 26.02 -1.48
N ALA A 285 -37.74 25.75 -1.25
CA ALA A 285 -38.85 26.14 -2.13
C ALA A 285 -39.18 27.65 -2.13
N GLY A 286 -38.54 28.47 -1.29
CA GLY A 286 -38.65 29.93 -1.27
C GLY A 286 -37.42 30.59 -1.93
N GLY A 287 -37.63 31.32 -3.03
CA GLY A 287 -36.63 31.75 -4.01
C GLY A 287 -35.36 32.52 -3.56
N ASN A 288 -35.15 32.80 -2.26
CA ASN A 288 -33.88 33.35 -1.76
C ASN A 288 -32.82 32.27 -1.50
N ASN A 289 -33.20 31.05 -1.09
CA ASN A 289 -32.26 29.97 -0.79
C ASN A 289 -31.73 29.28 -2.06
N GLU A 290 -32.53 29.29 -3.13
CA GLU A 290 -32.12 28.73 -4.43
C GLU A 290 -31.01 29.52 -5.10
N ARG A 291 -31.08 30.86 -5.02
CA ARG A 291 -30.04 31.76 -5.54
C ARG A 291 -28.72 31.59 -4.77
N ALA A 292 -28.80 31.37 -3.46
CA ALA A 292 -27.63 31.12 -2.62
C ALA A 292 -26.89 29.83 -3.02
N LEU A 293 -27.61 28.73 -3.24
CA LEU A 293 -27.01 27.47 -3.73
C LEU A 293 -26.37 27.67 -5.11
N ASN A 294 -27.06 28.36 -6.02
CA ASN A 294 -26.54 28.62 -7.37
C ASN A 294 -25.27 29.49 -7.34
N ILE A 295 -25.23 30.54 -6.51
CA ILE A 295 -24.04 31.40 -6.35
C ILE A 295 -22.87 30.64 -5.73
N ALA A 296 -23.14 29.80 -4.72
CA ALA A 296 -22.13 28.94 -4.09
C ALA A 296 -21.55 27.96 -5.13
N CYS A 297 -22.40 27.21 -5.83
CA CYS A 297 -21.98 26.29 -6.89
C CYS A 297 -21.17 27.00 -7.98
N MET A 298 -21.56 28.20 -8.42
CA MET A 298 -20.83 28.94 -9.47
C MET A 298 -19.47 29.47 -9.02
N LYS A 299 -19.38 30.09 -7.83
CA LYS A 299 -18.11 30.69 -7.36
C LYS A 299 -17.14 29.66 -6.80
N ILE A 300 -17.63 28.61 -6.15
CA ILE A 300 -16.79 27.57 -5.56
C ILE A 300 -16.45 26.55 -6.62
N GLY A 301 -17.42 26.17 -7.46
CA GLY A 301 -17.16 25.15 -8.47
C GLY A 301 -16.08 25.55 -9.44
N ARG A 302 -15.97 26.83 -9.80
CA ARG A 302 -14.81 27.31 -10.56
C ARG A 302 -13.50 27.13 -9.81
N ASN A 303 -13.44 27.47 -8.52
CA ASN A 303 -12.23 27.36 -7.72
C ASN A 303 -11.81 25.89 -7.56
N THR A 304 -12.74 25.05 -7.15
CA THR A 304 -12.54 23.61 -6.97
C THR A 304 -12.14 22.91 -8.27
N LEU A 305 -12.71 23.29 -9.42
CA LEU A 305 -12.29 22.74 -10.72
C LEU A 305 -10.85 23.11 -11.08
N VAL A 306 -10.45 24.37 -10.82
CA VAL A 306 -9.07 24.80 -11.09
C VAL A 306 -8.09 24.08 -10.16
N THR A 307 -8.39 24.01 -8.86
CA THR A 307 -7.54 23.30 -7.90
C THR A 307 -7.46 21.81 -8.23
N SER A 308 -8.59 21.17 -8.56
CA SER A 308 -8.58 19.75 -8.91
C SER A 308 -7.79 19.50 -10.21
N LEU A 309 -7.88 20.39 -11.20
CA LEU A 309 -7.12 20.27 -12.45
C LEU A 309 -5.62 20.42 -12.24
N THR A 310 -5.18 21.33 -11.37
CA THR A 310 -3.76 21.46 -11.03
C THR A 310 -3.24 20.21 -10.32
N THR A 311 -4.03 19.62 -9.42
CA THR A 311 -3.66 18.39 -8.71
C THR A 311 -3.65 17.19 -9.65
N MET A 312 -4.65 17.08 -10.53
CA MET A 312 -4.68 16.09 -11.62
C MET A 312 -3.41 16.16 -12.46
N ALA A 313 -3.02 17.34 -12.93
CA ALA A 313 -1.81 17.51 -13.74
C ALA A 313 -0.55 17.07 -12.99
N ALA A 314 -0.43 17.38 -11.70
CA ALA A 314 0.70 16.97 -10.87
C ALA A 314 0.79 15.44 -10.76
N PHE A 315 -0.29 14.75 -10.39
CA PHE A 315 -0.28 13.29 -10.28
C PHE A 315 -0.17 12.58 -11.63
N SER A 316 -0.79 13.11 -12.69
CA SER A 316 -0.66 12.56 -14.05
C SER A 316 0.76 12.60 -14.56
N SER A 317 1.63 13.50 -14.05
CA SER A 317 3.04 13.50 -14.45
C SER A 317 3.76 12.19 -14.07
N MET A 318 3.30 11.48 -13.02
CA MET A 318 3.85 10.18 -12.62
C MET A 318 3.54 9.08 -13.64
N ALA A 319 2.51 9.25 -14.48
CA ALA A 319 2.20 8.35 -15.59
C ALA A 319 3.33 8.26 -16.64
N LEU A 320 4.26 9.22 -16.64
CA LEU A 320 5.43 9.23 -17.50
C LEU A 320 6.62 8.44 -16.94
N SER A 321 6.48 7.84 -15.76
CA SER A 321 7.54 7.06 -15.14
C SER A 321 7.82 5.77 -15.93
N PRO A 322 9.10 5.36 -16.10
CA PRO A 322 9.44 4.04 -16.65
C PRO A 322 9.13 2.89 -15.68
N ILE A 323 8.76 3.19 -14.42
CA ILE A 323 8.33 2.21 -13.43
C ILE A 323 6.81 2.12 -13.50
N ARG A 324 6.30 0.98 -13.98
CA ARG A 324 4.86 0.72 -14.18
C ARG A 324 4.04 1.03 -12.94
N MET A 325 4.51 0.63 -11.76
CA MET A 325 3.80 0.89 -10.50
C MET A 325 3.60 2.39 -10.21
N LEU A 326 4.63 3.23 -10.48
CA LEU A 326 4.51 4.69 -10.36
C LEU A 326 3.55 5.26 -11.41
N GLY A 327 3.60 4.72 -12.62
CA GLY A 327 2.70 5.10 -13.71
C GLY A 327 1.24 4.82 -13.39
N GLU A 328 0.94 3.60 -12.95
CA GLU A 328 -0.38 3.16 -12.49
C GLU A 328 -0.90 4.01 -11.33
N TYR A 329 -0.04 4.34 -10.36
CA TYR A 329 -0.41 5.25 -9.27
C TYR A 329 -0.78 6.65 -9.76
N GLY A 330 -0.05 7.20 -10.74
CA GLY A 330 -0.37 8.49 -11.36
C GLY A 330 -1.72 8.49 -12.08
N ILE A 331 -1.99 7.43 -12.85
CA ILE A 331 -3.27 7.23 -13.56
C ILE A 331 -4.42 7.09 -12.55
N MET A 332 -4.25 6.24 -11.54
CA MET A 332 -5.27 6.03 -10.52
C MET A 332 -5.55 7.28 -9.69
N SER A 333 -4.51 8.04 -9.35
CA SER A 333 -4.66 9.31 -8.65
C SER A 333 -5.43 10.34 -9.49
N PHE A 334 -5.16 10.43 -10.80
CA PHE A 334 -5.91 11.28 -11.72
C PHE A 334 -7.41 10.91 -11.76
N ILE A 335 -7.72 9.62 -11.92
CA ILE A 335 -9.09 9.10 -11.91
C ILE A 335 -9.77 9.42 -10.58
N ALA A 336 -9.09 9.19 -9.46
CA ALA A 336 -9.64 9.37 -8.13
C ALA A 336 -9.92 10.84 -7.80
N ILE A 337 -9.02 11.75 -8.16
CA ILE A 337 -9.24 13.20 -8.02
C ILE A 337 -10.39 13.65 -8.94
N SER A 338 -10.50 13.08 -10.14
CA SER A 338 -11.58 13.38 -11.09
C SER A 338 -12.94 12.96 -10.55
N PHE A 339 -13.06 11.73 -10.08
CA PHE A 339 -14.28 11.22 -9.46
C PHE A 339 -14.62 11.99 -8.19
N SER A 340 -13.61 12.34 -7.39
CA SER A 340 -13.80 13.13 -6.18
C SER A 340 -14.38 14.52 -6.49
N ALA A 341 -13.75 15.28 -7.39
CA ALA A 341 -14.24 16.59 -7.80
C ALA A 341 -15.66 16.50 -8.41
N LEU A 342 -15.91 15.52 -9.28
CA LEU A 342 -17.23 15.30 -9.88
C LEU A 342 -18.28 14.93 -8.83
N SER A 343 -18.00 13.99 -7.93
CA SER A 343 -18.92 13.53 -6.89
C SER A 343 -19.37 14.69 -5.99
N VAL A 344 -18.47 15.61 -5.66
CA VAL A 344 -18.80 16.79 -4.85
C VAL A 344 -19.81 17.67 -5.58
N PHE A 345 -19.65 17.93 -6.88
CA PHE A 345 -20.62 18.69 -7.64
C PHE A 345 -21.95 17.96 -7.85
N LEU A 346 -21.90 16.66 -8.08
CA LEU A 346 -23.06 15.84 -8.38
C LEU A 346 -23.93 15.60 -7.14
N PHE A 347 -23.31 15.26 -6.01
CA PHE A 347 -24.01 14.68 -4.87
C PHE A 347 -24.20 15.65 -3.71
N VAL A 348 -23.27 16.57 -3.44
CA VAL A 348 -23.40 17.50 -2.29
C VAL A 348 -24.67 18.34 -2.37
N PRO A 349 -25.03 19.00 -3.50
CA PRO A 349 -26.27 19.77 -3.59
C PRO A 349 -27.52 18.93 -3.29
N SER A 350 -27.57 17.70 -3.82
CA SER A 350 -28.67 16.75 -3.61
C SER A 350 -28.80 16.32 -2.15
N LEU A 351 -27.68 16.04 -1.49
CA LEU A 351 -27.64 15.67 -0.07
C LEU A 351 -28.06 16.83 0.85
N LEU A 352 -27.73 18.08 0.48
CA LEU A 352 -28.18 19.26 1.22
C LEU A 352 -29.69 19.47 1.16
N VAL A 353 -30.29 19.19 -0.01
CA VAL A 353 -31.75 19.20 -0.20
C VAL A 353 -32.39 18.07 0.59
N LEU A 354 -31.79 16.88 0.61
CA LEU A 354 -32.27 15.75 1.42
C LEU A 354 -32.22 16.07 2.92
N GLU A 355 -31.10 16.59 3.42
CA GLU A 355 -30.92 17.00 4.82
C GLU A 355 -32.01 17.98 5.27
N GLU A 356 -32.43 18.87 4.36
CA GLU A 356 -33.50 19.82 4.63
C GLU A 356 -34.88 19.18 4.68
N LYS A 357 -35.22 18.32 3.71
CA LYS A 357 -36.53 17.67 3.64
C LYS A 357 -36.79 16.71 4.79
N ILE A 358 -35.75 15.99 5.23
CA ILE A 358 -35.84 15.06 6.37
C ILE A 358 -35.86 15.83 7.70
N GLY A 359 -35.47 17.10 7.72
CA GLY A 359 -35.35 17.88 8.95
C GLY A 359 -34.21 17.40 9.86
N TRP A 360 -33.26 16.63 9.31
CA TRP A 360 -32.08 16.13 10.02
C TRP A 360 -31.05 17.23 10.33
N GLY A 361 -31.13 18.39 9.67
CA GLY A 361 -30.29 19.53 9.98
C GLY A 361 -30.60 20.14 11.36
N VAL A 362 -29.57 20.61 12.07
CA VAL A 362 -29.71 21.28 13.39
C VAL A 362 -30.75 22.42 13.32
N ARG A 363 -31.76 22.40 14.20
CA ARG A 363 -32.81 23.42 14.39
C ARG A 363 -32.30 24.83 14.79
N GLY A 364 -31.03 25.14 14.58
CA GLY A 364 -30.36 26.40 14.94
C GLY A 364 -29.25 26.83 13.98
N GLY A 365 -29.24 26.29 12.75
CA GLY A 365 -28.22 26.56 11.73
C GLY A 365 -26.93 25.75 11.94
N ARG A 366 -26.13 25.57 10.88
CA ARG A 366 -24.79 24.97 10.99
C ARG A 366 -23.91 25.90 11.83
N ARG A 367 -23.71 25.56 13.09
CA ARG A 367 -22.80 26.26 14.00
C ARG A 367 -21.41 25.70 13.78
N THR A 368 -20.56 26.43 13.05
CA THR A 368 -19.14 26.10 13.08
C THR A 368 -18.63 26.24 14.51
N LEU A 369 -17.69 25.38 14.93
CA LEU A 369 -16.98 25.53 16.19
C LEU A 369 -16.45 26.96 16.29
N ASP A 370 -17.02 27.70 17.22
CA ASP A 370 -16.43 28.94 17.69
C ASP A 370 -15.46 28.57 18.80
N PHE A 371 -14.18 28.51 18.45
CA PHE A 371 -13.10 28.30 19.42
C PHE A 371 -12.90 29.52 20.32
N SER A 372 -13.64 30.63 20.13
CA SER A 372 -13.52 31.82 20.97
C SER A 372 -13.67 31.51 22.46
N GLY A 373 -14.52 30.58 22.88
CA GLY A 373 -14.68 30.21 24.30
C GLY A 373 -13.45 29.51 24.91
N LEU A 374 -12.87 28.55 24.20
CA LEU A 374 -11.63 27.87 24.61
C LEU A 374 -10.44 28.81 24.50
N ALA A 375 -10.43 29.66 23.47
CA ALA A 375 -9.42 30.68 23.28
C ALA A 375 -9.57 31.84 24.29
N ARG A 376 -10.75 32.07 24.86
CA ARG A 376 -11.00 32.95 26.01
C ARG A 376 -10.39 32.35 27.27
N LEU A 377 -10.63 31.05 27.49
CA LEU A 377 -10.11 30.29 28.63
C LEU A 377 -8.57 30.20 28.62
N LEU A 378 -7.97 30.01 27.43
CA LEU A 378 -6.53 29.92 27.22
C LEU A 378 -5.86 31.28 26.93
N GLY A 379 -6.63 32.37 26.85
CA GLY A 379 -6.13 33.70 26.48
C GLY A 379 -5.62 33.85 25.04
N THR A 380 -5.94 32.90 24.16
CA THR A 380 -5.48 32.82 22.77
C THR A 380 -6.47 33.36 21.72
N GLU A 381 -7.56 34.03 22.11
CA GLU A 381 -8.63 34.48 21.17
C GLU A 381 -8.15 35.25 19.95
N ARG A 382 -7.08 36.04 20.13
CA ARG A 382 -6.49 36.83 19.06
C ARG A 382 -5.10 36.33 18.69
N LEU A 383 -4.66 35.19 19.20
CA LEU A 383 -3.30 34.70 18.97
C LEU A 383 -3.09 34.43 17.49
N ILE A 384 -3.96 33.62 16.87
CA ILE A 384 -3.87 33.28 15.44
C ILE A 384 -4.03 34.53 14.58
N SER A 385 -5.02 35.38 14.85
CA SER A 385 -5.22 36.59 14.05
C SER A 385 -4.07 37.58 14.20
N ARG A 386 -3.57 37.83 15.43
CA ARG A 386 -2.42 38.71 15.68
C ARG A 386 -1.13 38.15 15.12
N THR A 387 -0.90 36.84 15.18
CA THR A 387 0.30 36.25 14.58
C THR A 387 0.23 36.35 13.06
N MET A 388 -0.92 36.05 12.44
CA MET A 388 -1.12 36.24 11.00
C MET A 388 -0.96 37.70 10.58
N GLU A 389 -1.54 38.65 11.32
CA GLU A 389 -1.37 40.10 11.08
C GLU A 389 0.10 40.52 11.21
N ARG A 390 0.81 40.06 12.25
CA ARG A 390 2.24 40.37 12.42
C ARG A 390 3.11 39.77 11.31
N VAL A 391 2.82 38.55 10.88
CA VAL A 391 3.54 37.89 9.78
C VAL A 391 3.27 38.63 8.48
N ALA A 392 2.02 39.03 8.22
CA ALA A 392 1.64 39.82 7.06
C ALA A 392 2.33 41.19 7.08
N ASP A 393 2.26 41.91 8.20
CA ASP A 393 2.91 43.20 8.40
C ASP A 393 4.42 43.11 8.23
N PHE A 394 5.05 42.07 8.78
CA PHE A 394 6.49 41.83 8.61
C PHE A 394 6.83 41.55 7.15
N SER A 395 6.06 40.70 6.48
CA SER A 395 6.25 40.37 5.05
C SER A 395 6.10 41.59 4.15
N LEU A 396 5.16 42.50 4.48
CA LEU A 396 4.92 43.73 3.72
C LEU A 396 5.96 44.81 4.01
N LYS A 397 6.31 45.04 5.28
CA LYS A 397 7.22 46.12 5.70
C LYS A 397 8.71 45.74 5.54
N ARG A 398 9.03 44.45 5.57
CA ARG A 398 10.40 43.91 5.49
C ARG A 398 10.47 42.74 4.50
N SER A 399 9.99 42.96 3.28
CA SER A 399 9.95 41.95 2.21
C SER A 399 11.32 41.29 1.94
N VAL A 400 12.41 42.07 1.91
CA VAL A 400 13.77 41.53 1.76
C VAL A 400 14.16 40.62 2.93
N GLY A 401 13.82 41.02 4.17
CA GLY A 401 14.06 40.19 5.35
C GLY A 401 13.26 38.88 5.33
N ALA A 402 12.01 38.92 4.87
CA ALA A 402 11.19 37.73 4.71
C ALA A 402 11.76 36.77 3.65
N VAL A 403 12.19 37.30 2.50
CA VAL A 403 12.85 36.49 1.44
C VAL A 403 14.16 35.88 1.94
N LEU A 404 14.97 36.65 2.68
CA LEU A 404 16.21 36.14 3.27
C LEU A 404 15.95 35.03 4.28
N ILE A 405 14.93 35.16 5.15
CA ILE A 405 14.57 34.09 6.10
C ILE A 405 14.16 32.84 5.33
N ILE A 406 13.26 32.95 4.35
CA ILE A 406 12.82 31.81 3.54
C ILE A 406 14.03 31.17 2.83
N GLY A 407 14.89 31.97 2.20
CA GLY A 407 16.10 31.50 1.53
C GLY A 407 17.06 30.79 2.49
N LEU A 408 17.36 31.40 3.64
CA LEU A 408 18.22 30.82 4.68
C LEU A 408 17.64 29.52 5.25
N THR A 409 16.32 29.39 5.35
CA THR A 409 15.68 28.13 5.78
C THR A 409 15.66 27.07 4.68
N LEU A 410 15.55 27.46 3.41
CA LEU A 410 15.54 26.53 2.28
C LEU A 410 16.94 26.00 1.95
N LEU A 411 18.00 26.78 2.15
CA LEU A 411 19.38 26.38 1.89
C LEU A 411 19.80 25.07 2.58
N PRO A 412 19.62 24.88 3.90
CA PRO A 412 19.96 23.61 4.55
C PRO A 412 19.03 22.47 4.10
N ILE A 413 17.76 22.76 3.79
CA ILE A 413 16.83 21.74 3.25
C ILE A 413 17.32 21.24 1.89
N LEU A 414 17.70 22.15 1.00
CA LEU A 414 18.26 21.82 -0.32
C LEU A 414 19.60 21.10 -0.21
N ALA A 415 20.47 21.50 0.73
CA ALA A 415 21.71 20.79 1.00
C ALA A 415 21.45 19.35 1.47
N GLY A 416 20.43 19.16 2.32
CA GLY A 416 20.01 17.84 2.80
C GLY A 416 19.50 16.91 1.69
N VAL A 417 18.93 17.43 0.60
CA VAL A 417 18.48 16.61 -0.54
C VAL A 417 19.66 15.82 -1.15
N GLY A 418 20.85 16.41 -1.20
CA GLY A 418 22.05 15.73 -1.69
C GLY A 418 22.60 14.65 -0.77
N MET A 419 22.10 14.57 0.47
CA MET A 419 22.51 13.58 1.47
C MET A 419 21.55 12.38 1.55
N ILE A 420 20.53 12.33 0.69
CA ILE A 420 19.55 11.24 0.68
C ILE A 420 20.22 9.99 0.09
N GLU A 421 20.37 8.95 0.92
CA GLU A 421 20.77 7.62 0.47
C GLU A 421 19.57 6.87 -0.12
N SER A 422 19.75 6.32 -1.32
CA SER A 422 18.75 5.43 -1.92
C SER A 422 18.91 4.03 -1.33
N ARG A 423 17.91 3.58 -0.57
CA ARG A 423 17.82 2.20 -0.09
C ARG A 423 16.67 1.50 -0.78
N SER A 424 16.96 0.34 -1.36
CA SER A 424 15.99 -0.46 -2.14
C SER A 424 15.67 -1.81 -1.48
N GLU A 425 16.11 -2.00 -0.22
CA GLU A 425 15.93 -3.23 0.53
C GLU A 425 14.44 -3.57 0.71
N GLN A 426 14.08 -4.79 0.30
CA GLN A 426 12.71 -5.30 0.38
C GLN A 426 12.28 -5.58 1.83
N GLU A 427 13.20 -5.64 2.79
CA GLU A 427 12.86 -5.89 4.19
C GLU A 427 12.15 -4.71 4.87
N MET A 428 12.31 -3.49 4.34
CA MET A 428 11.78 -2.27 4.96
C MET A 428 10.24 -2.14 4.87
N TRP A 429 9.57 -3.02 4.13
CA TRP A 429 8.15 -2.90 3.79
C TRP A 429 7.21 -3.54 4.82
N ILE A 430 7.75 -4.42 5.68
CA ILE A 430 7.01 -5.14 6.72
C ILE A 430 7.59 -4.73 8.09
N PRO A 431 6.76 -4.53 9.15
CA PRO A 431 7.26 -4.17 10.46
C PRO A 431 8.25 -5.20 11.02
N GLU A 432 9.34 -4.72 11.65
CA GLU A 432 10.44 -5.57 12.15
C GLU A 432 10.02 -6.61 13.21
N GLY A 433 8.90 -6.40 13.89
CA GLY A 433 8.38 -7.32 14.90
C GLY A 433 7.51 -8.46 14.35
N ASP A 434 7.27 -8.54 13.04
CA ASP A 434 6.49 -9.65 12.47
C ASP A 434 7.29 -10.97 12.54
N PRO A 435 6.73 -12.06 13.10
CA PRO A 435 7.44 -13.34 13.23
C PRO A 435 8.00 -13.89 11.92
N LEU A 436 7.32 -13.65 10.79
CA LEU A 436 7.79 -14.10 9.48
C LEU A 436 9.04 -13.31 9.03
N MET A 437 9.13 -12.04 9.40
CA MET A 437 10.30 -11.20 9.10
C MET A 437 11.49 -11.52 10.00
N VAL A 438 11.24 -11.83 11.27
CA VAL A 438 12.30 -12.30 12.18
C VAL A 438 12.90 -13.60 11.66
N ALA A 439 12.06 -14.54 11.23
CA ALA A 439 12.54 -15.80 10.64
C ALA A 439 13.25 -15.59 9.30
N TRP A 440 12.77 -14.66 8.46
CA TRP A 440 13.44 -14.29 7.20
C TRP A 440 14.85 -13.75 7.44
N ARG A 441 15.02 -12.80 8.36
CA ARG A 441 16.34 -12.24 8.69
C ARG A 441 17.32 -13.29 9.20
N VAL A 442 16.86 -14.24 10.01
CA VAL A 442 17.74 -15.33 10.47
C VAL A 442 18.19 -16.21 9.31
N VAL A 443 17.31 -16.49 8.35
CA VAL A 443 17.69 -17.22 7.13
C VAL A 443 18.69 -16.41 6.30
N ASP A 444 18.42 -15.13 6.10
CA ASP A 444 19.29 -14.25 5.34
C ASP A 444 20.69 -14.12 5.97
N GLU A 445 20.76 -13.87 7.28
CA GLU A 445 22.01 -13.65 8.01
C GLU A 445 22.82 -14.93 8.31
N GLU A 446 22.18 -16.08 8.56
CA GLU A 446 22.88 -17.30 9.01
C GLU A 446 22.94 -18.39 7.92
N PHE A 447 22.19 -18.27 6.82
CA PHE A 447 22.15 -19.27 5.73
C PHE A 447 22.41 -18.68 4.33
N CYS A 448 22.18 -17.38 4.10
CA CYS A 448 22.40 -16.73 2.79
C CYS A 448 23.70 -15.92 2.77
N ASP A 449 24.86 -16.59 2.82
CA ASP A 449 26.16 -15.93 2.64
C ASP A 449 26.45 -15.52 1.17
N TYR A 450 25.57 -15.90 0.23
CA TYR A 450 25.79 -15.75 -1.20
C TYR A 450 24.56 -15.16 -1.90
N GLU A 451 24.76 -14.08 -2.66
CA GLU A 451 23.80 -13.65 -3.67
C GLU A 451 24.06 -14.39 -4.98
N TYR A 452 22.99 -14.94 -5.57
CA TYR A 452 23.06 -15.57 -6.88
C TYR A 452 22.83 -14.53 -7.98
N SER A 453 23.82 -14.36 -8.85
CA SER A 453 23.67 -13.63 -10.11
C SER A 453 23.62 -14.60 -11.28
N THR A 454 22.60 -14.48 -12.13
CA THR A 454 22.44 -15.32 -13.32
C THR A 454 22.92 -14.60 -14.56
N ILE A 455 23.77 -15.25 -15.35
CA ILE A 455 24.21 -14.77 -16.66
C ILE A 455 23.51 -15.59 -17.73
N LEU A 456 22.62 -14.96 -18.49
CA LEU A 456 21.95 -15.59 -19.61
C LEU A 456 22.80 -15.46 -20.88
N VAL A 457 23.20 -16.59 -21.46
CA VAL A 457 23.89 -16.62 -22.76
C VAL A 457 22.94 -17.15 -23.82
N ARG A 458 22.73 -16.39 -24.90
CA ARG A 458 21.82 -16.72 -26.00
C ARG A 458 22.57 -16.82 -27.32
N ALA A 459 22.39 -17.93 -28.02
CA ALA A 459 22.92 -18.17 -29.36
C ALA A 459 21.98 -19.09 -30.15
N ASP A 460 22.07 -19.09 -31.48
CA ASP A 460 21.31 -20.01 -32.33
C ASP A 460 21.68 -21.49 -32.06
N ASP A 461 22.97 -21.77 -31.80
CA ASP A 461 23.45 -23.04 -31.26
C ASP A 461 24.65 -22.81 -30.32
N ILE A 462 24.42 -23.03 -29.03
CA ILE A 462 25.44 -22.88 -27.98
C ILE A 462 26.54 -23.95 -28.04
N ARG A 463 26.33 -25.03 -28.80
CA ARG A 463 27.26 -26.19 -28.87
C ARG A 463 28.34 -26.02 -29.94
N THR A 464 28.35 -24.91 -30.67
CA THR A 464 29.39 -24.62 -31.65
C THR A 464 30.75 -24.46 -30.96
N PRO A 465 31.86 -24.93 -31.55
CA PRO A 465 33.19 -24.80 -30.96
C PRO A 465 33.56 -23.37 -30.59
N GLU A 466 33.15 -22.42 -31.42
CA GLU A 466 33.36 -20.98 -31.22
C GLU A 466 32.59 -20.49 -29.98
N MET A 467 31.34 -20.90 -29.81
CA MET A 467 30.53 -20.49 -28.66
C MET A 467 30.98 -21.18 -27.37
N MET A 468 31.36 -22.46 -27.42
CA MET A 468 31.93 -23.15 -26.26
C MET A 468 33.23 -22.50 -25.79
N LYS A 469 34.07 -22.01 -26.72
CA LYS A 469 35.26 -21.23 -26.38
C LYS A 469 34.89 -19.89 -25.74
N ALA A 470 33.92 -19.18 -26.32
CA ALA A 470 33.44 -17.91 -25.77
C ALA A 470 32.84 -18.07 -24.37
N LEU A 471 32.06 -19.13 -24.12
CA LEU A 471 31.52 -19.48 -22.80
C LEU A 471 32.64 -19.70 -21.78
N ALA A 472 33.68 -20.46 -22.14
CA ALA A 472 34.82 -20.68 -21.27
C ALA A 472 35.60 -19.37 -20.97
N GLU A 473 35.72 -18.48 -21.95
CA GLU A 473 36.34 -17.15 -21.76
C GLU A 473 35.50 -16.26 -20.83
N VAL A 474 34.16 -16.30 -20.94
CA VAL A 474 33.25 -15.59 -20.04
C VAL A 474 33.34 -16.15 -18.63
N GLU A 475 33.26 -17.47 -18.44
CA GLU A 475 33.41 -18.11 -17.12
C GLU A 475 34.75 -17.74 -16.45
N ALA A 476 35.84 -17.78 -17.20
CA ALA A 476 37.16 -17.39 -16.70
C ALA A 476 37.18 -15.92 -16.25
N SER A 477 36.61 -15.04 -17.06
CA SER A 477 36.54 -13.60 -16.76
C SER A 477 35.67 -13.30 -15.53
N VAL A 478 34.55 -14.02 -15.38
CA VAL A 478 33.64 -13.84 -14.23
C VAL A 478 34.29 -14.32 -12.93
N ARG A 479 35.13 -15.38 -12.96
CA ARG A 479 35.90 -15.82 -11.77
C ARG A 479 36.88 -14.77 -11.26
N GLU A 480 37.34 -13.87 -12.12
CA GLU A 480 38.26 -12.79 -11.72
C GLU A 480 37.54 -11.59 -11.10
N VAL A 481 36.20 -11.53 -11.19
CA VAL A 481 35.41 -10.44 -10.60
C VAL A 481 35.47 -10.53 -9.06
N PRO A 482 35.92 -9.47 -8.36
CA PRO A 482 35.96 -9.47 -6.91
C PRO A 482 34.59 -9.74 -6.29
N GLY A 483 34.52 -10.70 -5.37
CA GLY A 483 33.27 -11.10 -4.69
C GLY A 483 32.60 -12.35 -5.27
N VAL A 484 33.05 -12.86 -6.43
CA VAL A 484 32.55 -14.15 -6.95
C VAL A 484 33.19 -15.29 -6.18
N VAL A 485 32.37 -16.02 -5.40
CA VAL A 485 32.83 -17.15 -4.57
C VAL A 485 32.78 -18.48 -5.32
N ALA A 486 31.74 -18.69 -6.14
CA ALA A 486 31.54 -19.91 -6.90
C ALA A 486 30.84 -19.61 -8.23
N LEU A 487 31.06 -20.49 -9.21
CA LEU A 487 30.41 -20.47 -10.52
C LEU A 487 29.89 -21.87 -10.82
N SER A 488 28.62 -21.96 -11.21
CA SER A 488 27.96 -23.18 -11.68
C SER A 488 27.37 -22.88 -13.05
N SER A 489 27.73 -23.66 -14.07
CA SER A 489 27.24 -23.52 -15.45
C SER A 489 26.41 -24.70 -15.91
#